data_AF-A0A528G757-F1
#
_entry.id   AF-A0A528G757-F1
#
_cell.length_a   1.000
_cell.length_b   1.000
_cell.length_c   1.000
_cell.angle_alpha   90.00
_cell.angle_beta   90.00
_cell.angle_gamma   90.00
#
_symmetry.space_group_name_H-M   'P 1'
#
loop_
_entity.id
_entity.type
_entity.pdbx_description
1 polymer ?
#
loop_
_entity_poly.entity_id
_entity_poly.type
_entity_poly.pdbx_seq_one_letter_code
_entity_poly.pdbx_strand_id
1 'polypeptide(L)'
;ITVASEVMAILCLATDLKDLEKRLGDIIVAYRRDKSAVYARDLKADGAMAVLLKDAMQPNLVQTLENNPAFVHGGPFANIAHGCNSVVATTTALKLADYVVTEA
;
A
#
# COMPACT_ATOMS: atom_id res chain seq x y z
N ILE A 1 -11.02 -7.57 9.71
CA ILE A 1 -11.00 -7.79 8.24
C ILE A 1 -9.68 -7.25 7.69
N THR A 2 -9.09 -7.86 6.66
CA THR A 2 -7.72 -7.56 6.19
C THR A 2 -7.52 -6.11 5.72
N VAL A 3 -8.52 -5.53 5.05
CA VAL A 3 -8.46 -4.16 4.50
C VAL A 3 -8.37 -3.04 5.55
N ALA A 4 -8.65 -3.36 6.82
CA ALA A 4 -8.47 -2.45 7.94
C ALA A 4 -7.03 -2.41 8.47
N SER A 5 -6.13 -3.26 7.95
CA SER A 5 -4.73 -3.32 8.38
C SER A 5 -3.96 -2.08 7.94
N GLU A 6 -3.09 -1.56 8.80
CA GLU A 6 -2.14 -0.50 8.46
C GLU A 6 -1.22 -0.92 7.29
N VAL A 7 -0.94 -2.23 7.16
CA VAL A 7 -0.22 -2.78 6.00
C VAL A 7 -0.91 -2.46 4.68
N MET A 8 -2.25 -2.50 4.63
CA MET A 8 -3.01 -2.13 3.43
C MET A 8 -2.87 -0.64 3.12
N ALA A 9 -2.96 0.22 4.15
CA ALA A 9 -2.77 1.66 3.99
C ALA A 9 -1.34 1.98 3.49
N ILE A 10 -0.34 1.31 4.05
CA ILE A 10 1.07 1.43 3.64
C ILE A 10 1.28 0.96 2.21
N LEU A 11 0.73 -0.20 1.82
CA LEU A 11 0.79 -0.69 0.43
C LEU A 11 0.20 0.33 -0.55
N CYS A 12 -0.90 0.98 -0.17
CA CYS A 12 -1.55 1.98 -1.01
C CYS A 12 -0.77 3.30 -1.10
N LEU A 13 0.01 3.67 -0.08
CA LEU A 13 0.77 4.93 -0.05
C LEU A 13 2.23 4.82 -0.45
N ALA A 14 2.79 3.60 -0.49
CA ALA A 14 4.17 3.38 -0.87
C ALA A 14 4.41 3.73 -2.35
N THR A 15 5.56 4.35 -2.61
CA THR A 15 5.97 4.78 -3.96
C THR A 15 6.89 3.79 -4.67
N ASP A 16 7.67 3.02 -3.92
CA ASP A 16 8.52 1.93 -4.39
C ASP A 16 8.77 0.91 -3.26
N LEU A 17 9.46 -0.19 -3.56
CA LEU A 17 9.69 -1.27 -2.59
C LEU A 17 10.54 -0.83 -1.38
N LYS A 18 11.43 0.14 -1.55
CA LYS A 18 12.25 0.68 -0.44
C LYS A 18 11.40 1.55 0.48
N ASP A 19 10.53 2.38 -0.09
CA ASP A 19 9.54 3.17 0.66
C ASP A 19 8.54 2.25 1.38
N LEU A 20 8.11 1.16 0.74
CA LEU A 20 7.27 0.13 1.36
C LEU A 20 7.95 -0.48 2.60
N GLU A 21 9.17 -1.01 2.45
CA GLU A 21 9.93 -1.63 3.54
C GLU A 21 10.14 -0.66 4.70
N LYS A 22 10.53 0.58 4.40
CA LYS A 22 10.72 1.64 5.41
C LYS A 22 9.43 1.88 6.20
N ARG A 23 8.31 2.08 5.52
CA ARG A 23 7.00 2.34 6.16
C ARG A 23 6.52 1.16 6.99
N LEU A 24 6.69 -0.07 6.49
CA LEU A 24 6.41 -1.29 7.25
C LEU A 24 7.26 -1.34 8.53
N GLY A 25 8.53 -0.97 8.44
CA GLY A 25 9.42 -0.88 9.59
C GLY A 25 9.03 0.21 10.60
N ASP A 26 8.33 1.26 10.17
CA ASP A 26 7.83 2.36 10.99
C ASP A 26 6.51 2.08 11.74
N ILE A 27 5.87 0.93 11.49
CA ILE A 27 4.68 0.50 12.24
C ILE A 27 5.03 0.32 13.72
N ILE A 28 4.28 0.98 14.60
CA ILE A 28 4.36 0.75 16.06
C ILE A 28 3.51 -0.48 16.38
N VAL A 29 4.15 -1.52 16.93
CA VAL A 29 3.49 -2.80 17.23
C VAL A 29 3.20 -3.01 18.71
N ALA A 30 3.94 -2.32 19.59
CA ALA A 30 3.77 -2.39 21.04
C ALA A 30 4.44 -1.21 21.76
N TYR A 31 4.27 -1.15 23.07
CA TYR A 31 5.01 -0.24 23.95
C TYR A 31 5.74 -1.06 25.02
N ARG A 32 6.98 -0.69 25.34
CA ARG A 32 7.75 -1.27 26.45
C ARG A 32 7.19 -0.78 27.79
N ARG A 33 7.68 -1.36 28.91
CA ARG A 33 7.27 -0.95 30.27
C ARG A 33 7.60 0.52 30.59
N ASP A 34 8.66 1.05 29.99
CA ASP A 34 9.05 2.46 30.07
C ASP A 34 8.24 3.37 29.12
N LYS A 35 7.22 2.83 28.44
CA LYS A 35 6.37 3.49 27.43
C LYS A 35 7.10 3.89 26.14
N SER A 36 8.34 3.47 25.92
CA SER A 36 8.97 3.62 24.61
C SER A 36 8.28 2.73 23.56
N ALA A 37 8.13 3.23 22.33
CA ALA A 37 7.52 2.49 21.23
C ALA A 37 8.41 1.33 20.78
N VAL A 38 7.78 0.21 20.42
CA VAL A 38 8.40 -0.93 19.74
C VAL A 38 7.93 -0.90 18.29
N TYR A 39 8.88 -0.83 17.37
CA TYR A 39 8.59 -0.79 15.94
C TYR A 39 8.70 -2.17 15.30
N ALA A 40 8.06 -2.39 14.15
CA ALA A 40 8.18 -3.67 13.43
C ALA A 40 9.63 -4.02 13.04
N ARG A 41 10.45 -3.00 12.72
CA ARG A 41 11.90 -3.16 12.49
C ARG A 41 12.66 -3.64 13.73
N ASP A 42 12.21 -3.31 14.94
CA ASP A 42 12.83 -3.80 16.19
C ASP A 42 12.70 -5.32 16.31
N LEU A 43 11.67 -5.90 15.66
CA LEU A 43 11.42 -7.33 15.54
C LEU A 43 12.01 -7.95 14.28
N LYS A 44 12.73 -7.16 13.45
CA LYS A 44 13.28 -7.58 12.14
C LYS A 44 12.23 -8.12 11.17
N ALA A 45 11.00 -7.58 11.24
CA ALA A 45 9.87 -8.05 10.43
C ALA A 45 9.70 -7.29 9.10
N ASP A 46 10.23 -6.07 9.01
CA ASP A 46 10.13 -5.15 7.87
C ASP A 46 10.57 -5.78 6.54
N GLY A 47 11.81 -6.28 6.47
CA GLY A 47 12.32 -6.90 5.24
C GLY A 47 11.52 -8.14 4.82
N ALA A 48 11.10 -8.98 5.78
CA ALA A 48 10.29 -10.17 5.50
C ALA A 48 8.89 -9.81 4.97
N MET A 49 8.25 -8.79 5.56
CA MET A 49 6.97 -8.27 5.06
C MET A 49 7.11 -7.67 3.65
N ALA A 50 8.19 -6.92 3.39
CA ALA A 50 8.44 -6.35 2.07
C ALA A 50 8.60 -7.45 1.00
N VAL A 51 9.31 -8.55 1.33
CA VAL A 51 9.44 -9.71 0.43
C VAL A 51 8.09 -10.35 0.13
N LEU A 52 7.24 -10.57 1.13
CA LEU A 52 5.90 -11.13 0.93
C LEU A 52 4.99 -10.24 0.07
N LEU A 53 5.22 -8.92 0.09
CA LEU A 53 4.43 -7.94 -0.65
C LEU A 53 5.06 -7.52 -1.99
N LYS A 54 6.24 -8.05 -2.34
CA LYS A 54 7.00 -7.63 -3.52
C LYS A 54 6.16 -7.66 -4.80
N ASP A 55 5.52 -8.80 -5.09
CA ASP A 55 4.72 -8.97 -6.29
C ASP A 55 3.35 -8.29 -6.12
N ALA A 56 2.81 -8.30 -4.89
CA ALA A 56 1.56 -7.64 -4.55
C ALA A 56 1.60 -6.11 -4.66
N MET A 57 2.78 -5.51 -4.83
CA MET A 57 2.96 -4.08 -5.08
C MET A 57 2.74 -3.70 -6.55
N GLN A 58 2.74 -4.67 -7.46
CA GLN A 58 2.52 -4.44 -8.89
C GLN A 58 1.03 -4.20 -9.17
N PRO A 59 0.64 -3.09 -9.83
CA PRO A 59 -0.75 -2.84 -10.21
C PRO A 59 -1.33 -3.92 -11.13
N ASN A 60 -2.54 -4.37 -10.85
CA ASN A 60 -3.22 -5.37 -11.68
C ASN A 60 -3.96 -4.70 -12.85
N LEU A 61 -3.58 -5.01 -14.08
CA LEU A 61 -4.26 -4.54 -15.28
C LEU A 61 -5.46 -5.42 -15.62
N VAL A 62 -6.62 -4.79 -15.81
CA VAL A 62 -7.86 -5.40 -16.30
C VAL A 62 -8.47 -4.47 -17.36
N GLN A 63 -9.69 -4.75 -17.80
CA GLN A 63 -10.40 -3.93 -18.78
C GLN A 63 -11.89 -3.76 -18.45
N THR A 64 -12.47 -2.67 -18.93
CA THR A 64 -13.93 -2.43 -18.92
C THR A 64 -14.64 -3.26 -20.00
N LEU A 65 -15.98 -3.24 -20.04
CA LEU A 65 -16.77 -3.93 -21.07
C LEU A 65 -16.50 -3.44 -22.50
N GLU A 66 -16.00 -2.21 -22.63
CA GLU A 66 -15.63 -1.59 -23.92
C GLU A 66 -14.12 -1.71 -24.21
N ASN A 67 -13.43 -2.60 -23.49
CA ASN A 67 -11.99 -2.87 -23.62
C ASN A 67 -11.07 -1.69 -23.25
N ASN A 68 -11.58 -0.64 -22.59
CA ASN A 68 -10.72 0.41 -22.03
C ASN A 68 -9.89 -0.15 -20.85
N PRO A 69 -8.59 0.17 -20.74
CA PRO A 69 -7.72 -0.35 -19.69
C PRO A 69 -8.08 0.22 -18.32
N ALA A 70 -8.00 -0.61 -17.28
CA ALA A 70 -8.24 -0.21 -15.89
C ALA A 70 -7.25 -0.89 -14.94
N PHE A 71 -6.72 -0.16 -13.96
CA PHE A 71 -5.96 -0.73 -12.86
C PHE A 71 -6.85 -0.98 -11.65
N VAL A 72 -6.74 -2.16 -11.04
CA VAL A 72 -7.40 -2.49 -9.76
C VAL A 72 -6.32 -2.86 -8.75
N HIS A 73 -6.04 -1.97 -7.80
CA HIS A 73 -4.92 -2.17 -6.87
C HIS A 73 -5.08 -1.38 -5.56
N GLY A 74 -4.92 -2.08 -4.44
CA GLY A 74 -5.17 -1.53 -3.11
C GLY A 74 -6.67 -1.49 -2.76
N GLY A 75 -6.96 -1.04 -1.55
CA GLY A 75 -8.33 -0.93 -1.04
C GLY A 75 -8.37 -0.81 0.48
N PRO A 76 -7.83 0.27 1.06
CA PRO A 76 -7.92 0.52 2.49
C PRO A 76 -9.33 1.03 2.85
N PHE A 77 -9.69 0.94 4.13
CA PHE A 77 -10.88 1.63 4.63
C PHE A 77 -10.79 3.15 4.46
N ALA A 78 -11.94 3.81 4.29
CA ALA A 78 -12.05 5.27 4.11
C ALA A 78 -12.28 6.05 5.42
N ASN A 79 -12.49 5.36 6.55
CA ASN A 79 -12.73 6.00 7.86
C ASN A 79 -11.49 6.01 8.76
N ILE A 80 -10.76 4.90 8.82
CA ILE A 80 -9.54 4.73 9.63
C ILE A 80 -8.26 4.80 8.77
N ALA A 81 -8.42 4.94 7.45
CA ALA A 81 -7.37 5.16 6.47
C ALA A 81 -7.95 6.07 5.36
N HIS A 82 -7.30 6.14 4.20
CA HIS A 82 -7.55 7.19 3.20
C HIS A 82 -8.52 6.80 2.08
N GLY A 83 -9.03 5.56 2.04
CA GLY A 83 -10.09 5.14 1.10
C GLY A 83 -9.74 5.09 -0.39
N CYS A 84 -8.49 5.39 -0.79
CA CYS A 84 -8.11 5.43 -2.21
C CYS A 84 -7.38 4.16 -2.67
N ASN A 85 -7.34 3.94 -3.98
CA ASN A 85 -6.44 2.95 -4.60
C ASN A 85 -4.96 3.36 -4.42
N SER A 86 -4.04 2.46 -4.76
CA SER A 86 -2.61 2.72 -4.53
C SER A 86 -2.03 3.86 -5.37
N VAL A 87 -1.06 4.59 -4.81
CA VAL A 87 -0.22 5.58 -5.48
C VAL A 87 0.51 4.97 -6.69
N VAL A 88 1.05 3.75 -6.59
CA VAL A 88 1.75 3.09 -7.70
C VAL A 88 0.83 2.92 -8.91
N ALA A 89 -0.41 2.49 -8.72
CA ALA A 89 -1.39 2.36 -9.81
C ALA A 89 -1.72 3.71 -10.47
N THR A 90 -2.06 4.72 -9.66
CA THR A 90 -2.42 6.06 -10.19
C THR A 90 -1.24 6.73 -10.90
N THR A 91 -0.04 6.66 -10.33
CA THR A 91 1.17 7.24 -10.95
C THR A 91 1.59 6.49 -12.21
N THR A 92 1.44 5.16 -12.26
CA THR A 92 1.64 4.37 -13.47
C THR A 92 0.65 4.77 -14.56
N ALA A 93 -0.64 4.89 -14.23
CA ALA A 93 -1.67 5.34 -15.17
C ALA A 93 -1.36 6.74 -15.74
N LEU A 94 -0.93 7.68 -14.89
CA LEU A 94 -0.59 9.05 -15.29
C LEU A 94 0.62 9.13 -16.25
N LYS A 95 1.41 8.06 -16.36
CA LYS A 95 2.51 7.95 -17.33
C LYS A 95 2.11 7.24 -18.62
N LEU A 96 0.98 6.55 -18.65
CA LEU A 96 0.53 5.70 -19.75
C LEU A 96 -0.68 6.27 -20.51
N ALA A 97 -1.42 7.21 -19.92
CA ALA A 97 -2.64 7.78 -20.50
C ALA A 97 -2.67 9.31 -20.39
N ASP A 98 -3.35 9.96 -21.33
CA ASP A 98 -3.56 11.41 -21.32
C ASP A 98 -4.50 11.86 -20.19
N TYR A 99 -5.46 11.00 -19.83
CA TYR A 99 -6.42 11.21 -18.76
C TYR A 99 -6.51 9.99 -17.87
N VAL A 100 -6.55 10.22 -16.57
CA VAL A 100 -6.69 9.18 -15.55
C VAL A 100 -7.86 9.56 -14.64
N VAL A 101 -8.80 8.64 -14.50
CA VAL A 101 -9.94 8.77 -13.58
C VAL A 101 -9.70 7.83 -12.39
N THR A 102 -9.91 8.34 -11.18
CA THR A 102 -9.78 7.62 -9.89
C THR A 102 -10.91 8.08 -8.96
N GLU A 103 -11.09 7.41 -7.82
CA GLU A 103 -12.16 7.64 -6.84
C GLU A 103 -11.65 7.52 -5.39
N ALA A 104 -12.48 7.90 -4.43
CA ALA A 104 -12.22 7.84 -2.98
C ALA A 104 -13.52 7.64 -2.18
#